data_AF-A0AA38IIC6-F1
#
_entry.id   AF-A0AA38IIC6-F1
#
_cell.length_a   1.000
_cell.length_b   1.000
_cell.length_c   1.000
_cell.angle_alpha   90.00
_cell.angle_beta   90.00
_cell.angle_gamma   90.00
#
_symmetry.space_group_name_H-M   'P 1'
#
loop_
_entity.id
_entity.type
_entity.pdbx_description
1 polymer ?
#
loop_
_entity_poly.entity_id
_entity_poly.type
_entity_poly.pdbx_seq_one_letter_code
_entity_poly.pdbx_strand_id
1 'polypeptide(L)'
;MIKGVTREWKQAIMYTFSNGPTKTIDIVRLLKKTIYKLHSVSLNVLATISDQGSNNQAAINYLMNTTVTSGDSTLNKNLKYFIVNGKQIIHIYDPPHLLKGIRNNLLKHDIIWQEDDETLRARWDDIHTAYKIDQCSVELRVLPKLTEAHVDPQHLKKMKVSCGSQVLSHSVASVISLMAKSGTTVNGMQLQPSAIGTASFKFF
;
A
#
# COMPACT_ATOMS: atom_id res chain seq x y z
N MET A 1 -8.46 -17.41 -6.49
CA MET A 1 -8.22 -18.35 -5.38
C MET A 1 -9.13 -17.97 -4.23
N ILE A 2 -9.60 -18.92 -3.45
CA ILE A 2 -10.24 -18.68 -2.15
C ILE A 2 -9.29 -19.06 -1.02
N LYS A 3 -9.40 -18.37 0.10
CA LYS A 3 -8.62 -18.60 1.32
C LYS A 3 -9.58 -18.60 2.51
N GLY A 4 -9.45 -19.57 3.40
CA GLY A 4 -10.19 -19.59 4.65
C GLY A 4 -9.80 -18.40 5.52
N VAL A 5 -10.79 -17.70 6.07
CA VAL A 5 -10.58 -16.58 7.01
C VAL A 5 -10.31 -17.11 8.42
N THR A 6 -11.07 -18.11 8.85
CA THR A 6 -10.97 -18.72 10.19
C THR A 6 -10.11 -19.97 10.23
N ARG A 7 -9.82 -20.58 9.06
CA ARG A 7 -9.05 -21.82 8.94
C ARG A 7 -7.98 -21.66 7.86
N GLU A 8 -6.84 -22.28 8.08
CA GLU A 8 -5.71 -22.22 7.16
C GLU A 8 -5.87 -23.19 5.98
N TRP A 9 -6.60 -22.75 4.95
CA TRP A 9 -6.70 -23.47 3.69
C TRP A 9 -6.84 -22.50 2.53
N LYS A 10 -6.44 -22.95 1.32
CA LYS A 10 -6.57 -22.18 0.09
C LYS A 10 -6.81 -23.11 -1.10
N GLN A 11 -7.58 -22.64 -2.08
CA GLN A 11 -7.85 -23.41 -3.30
C GLN A 11 -7.98 -22.50 -4.52
N ALA A 12 -7.35 -22.88 -5.62
CA ALA A 12 -7.61 -22.28 -6.92
C ALA A 12 -8.96 -22.78 -7.46
N ILE A 13 -9.88 -21.87 -7.74
CA ILE A 13 -11.27 -22.18 -8.13
C ILE A 13 -11.65 -21.64 -9.51
N MET A 14 -10.83 -20.78 -10.09
CA MET A 14 -11.07 -20.14 -11.36
C MET A 14 -9.73 -19.84 -12.02
N TYR A 15 -9.64 -20.19 -13.30
CA TYR A 15 -8.52 -19.88 -14.16
C TYR A 15 -9.08 -19.62 -15.56
N THR A 16 -8.59 -18.56 -16.22
CA THR A 16 -9.07 -18.10 -17.52
C THR A 16 -7.91 -17.61 -18.35
N PHE A 17 -7.93 -17.88 -19.64
CA PHE A 17 -7.01 -17.28 -20.60
C PHE A 17 -7.61 -15.97 -21.15
N SER A 18 -6.77 -14.96 -21.35
CA SER A 18 -7.15 -13.70 -21.99
C SER A 18 -6.10 -13.30 -23.01
N ASN A 19 -6.53 -12.76 -24.15
CA ASN A 19 -5.62 -12.13 -25.10
C ASN A 19 -5.41 -10.67 -24.68
N GLY A 20 -4.39 -10.43 -23.84
CA GLY A 20 -4.12 -9.13 -23.21
C GLY A 20 -4.86 -8.93 -21.87
N PRO A 21 -4.89 -7.68 -21.36
CA PRO A 21 -5.55 -7.35 -20.09
C PRO A 21 -7.03 -7.73 -20.09
N THR A 22 -7.48 -8.43 -19.05
CA THR A 22 -8.89 -8.82 -18.90
C THR A 22 -9.77 -7.57 -18.83
N LYS A 23 -10.81 -7.51 -19.67
CA LYS A 23 -11.73 -6.38 -19.73
C LYS A 23 -12.53 -6.26 -18.44
N THR A 24 -12.85 -5.02 -18.05
CA THR A 24 -13.64 -4.70 -16.85
C THR A 24 -14.94 -5.50 -16.77
N ILE A 25 -15.70 -5.57 -17.87
CA ILE A 25 -16.98 -6.30 -17.91
C ILE A 25 -16.81 -7.81 -17.66
N ASP A 26 -15.72 -8.38 -18.17
CA ASP A 26 -15.41 -9.80 -17.96
C ASP A 26 -15.03 -10.06 -16.50
N ILE A 27 -14.25 -9.17 -15.88
CA ILE A 27 -13.92 -9.24 -14.44
C ILE A 27 -15.19 -9.22 -13.60
N VAL A 28 -16.10 -8.26 -13.85
CA VAL A 28 -17.39 -8.16 -13.13
C VAL A 28 -18.20 -9.45 -13.27
N ARG A 29 -18.34 -9.96 -14.50
CA ARG A 29 -19.09 -11.19 -14.79
C ARG A 29 -18.49 -12.41 -14.11
N LEU A 30 -17.18 -12.59 -14.21
CA LEU A 30 -16.45 -13.71 -13.61
C LEU A 30 -16.52 -13.64 -12.08
N LEU A 31 -16.39 -12.45 -11.49
CA LEU A 31 -16.47 -12.26 -10.05
C LEU A 31 -17.86 -12.60 -9.50
N LYS A 32 -18.93 -12.04 -10.10
CA LYS A 32 -20.31 -12.37 -9.73
C LYS A 32 -20.59 -13.86 -9.86
N LYS A 33 -20.23 -14.48 -10.99
CA LYS A 33 -20.41 -15.93 -11.24
C LYS A 33 -19.68 -16.79 -10.20
N THR A 34 -18.45 -16.40 -9.86
CA THR A 34 -17.63 -17.13 -8.88
C THR A 34 -18.24 -17.05 -7.49
N ILE A 35 -18.61 -15.84 -7.05
CA ILE A 35 -19.26 -15.63 -5.75
C ILE A 35 -20.56 -16.41 -5.67
N TYR A 36 -21.38 -16.36 -6.71
CA TYR A 36 -22.64 -17.11 -6.78
C TYR A 36 -22.41 -18.62 -6.55
N LYS A 37 -21.46 -19.21 -7.26
CA LYS A 37 -21.13 -20.64 -7.13
C LYS A 37 -20.57 -21.01 -5.76
N LEU A 38 -19.82 -20.11 -5.12
CA LEU A 38 -19.30 -20.34 -3.77
C LEU A 38 -20.43 -20.31 -2.74
N HIS A 39 -21.33 -19.33 -2.85
CA HIS A 39 -22.49 -19.26 -1.97
C HIS A 39 -23.42 -20.48 -2.12
N SER A 40 -23.58 -21.03 -3.33
CA SER A 40 -24.43 -22.23 -3.55
C SER A 40 -23.90 -23.50 -2.90
N VAL A 41 -22.60 -23.55 -2.55
CA VAL A 41 -21.99 -24.66 -1.80
C VAL A 41 -21.71 -24.28 -0.35
N SER A 42 -22.44 -23.29 0.18
CA SER A 42 -22.33 -22.80 1.56
C SER A 42 -20.97 -22.18 1.93
N LEU A 43 -20.14 -21.82 0.95
CA LEU A 43 -18.91 -21.05 1.20
C LEU A 43 -19.23 -19.56 1.18
N ASN A 44 -19.31 -18.95 2.37
CA ASN A 44 -19.66 -17.55 2.52
C ASN A 44 -18.48 -16.62 2.17
N VAL A 45 -18.55 -15.96 1.01
CA VAL A 45 -17.56 -14.94 0.62
C VAL A 45 -17.78 -13.66 1.43
N LEU A 46 -16.80 -13.30 2.26
CA LEU A 46 -16.84 -12.08 3.08
C LEU A 46 -16.15 -10.89 2.40
N ALA A 47 -15.05 -11.16 1.70
CA ALA A 47 -14.24 -10.13 1.07
C ALA A 47 -13.62 -10.60 -0.24
N THR A 48 -13.30 -9.63 -1.08
CA THR A 48 -12.51 -9.80 -2.31
C THR A 48 -11.23 -8.98 -2.21
N ILE A 49 -10.16 -9.49 -2.80
CA ILE A 49 -8.85 -8.83 -2.82
C ILE A 49 -8.36 -8.76 -4.26
N SER A 50 -7.91 -7.58 -4.71
CA SER A 50 -7.25 -7.40 -6.00
C SER A 50 -6.09 -6.42 -5.91
N ASP A 51 -5.26 -6.39 -6.95
CA ASP A 51 -4.35 -5.26 -7.16
C ASP A 51 -5.11 -3.98 -7.57
N GLN A 52 -4.35 -2.91 -7.82
CA GLN A 52 -4.87 -1.62 -8.29
C GLN A 52 -4.78 -1.45 -9.81
N GLY A 53 -4.85 -2.52 -10.60
CA GLY A 53 -4.95 -2.41 -12.05
C GLY A 53 -6.20 -1.62 -12.45
N SER A 54 -6.11 -0.78 -13.50
CA SER A 54 -7.21 0.10 -13.95
C SER A 54 -8.52 -0.67 -14.19
N ASN A 55 -8.45 -1.85 -14.80
CA ASN A 55 -9.61 -2.70 -15.05
C ASN A 55 -10.22 -3.28 -13.75
N ASN A 56 -9.39 -3.60 -12.76
CA ASN A 56 -9.85 -4.06 -11.44
C ASN A 56 -10.55 -2.93 -10.70
N GLN A 57 -9.94 -1.74 -10.65
CA GLN A 57 -10.55 -0.55 -10.05
C GLN A 57 -11.91 -0.23 -10.71
N ALA A 58 -11.96 -0.23 -12.04
CA ALA A 58 -13.19 0.02 -12.78
C ALA A 58 -14.27 -1.04 -12.48
N ALA A 59 -13.89 -2.31 -12.32
CA ALA A 59 -14.83 -3.40 -12.03
C ALA A 59 -15.42 -3.27 -10.62
N ILE A 60 -14.59 -2.93 -9.64
CA ILE A 60 -15.03 -2.72 -8.25
C ILE A 60 -15.92 -1.47 -8.15
N ASN A 61 -15.53 -0.36 -8.78
CA ASN A 61 -16.34 0.85 -8.82
C ASN A 61 -17.71 0.59 -9.47
N TYR A 62 -17.74 -0.17 -10.57
CA TYR A 62 -18.99 -0.58 -11.19
C TYR A 62 -19.88 -1.38 -10.22
N LEU A 63 -19.32 -2.38 -9.52
CA LEU A 63 -20.06 -3.19 -8.54
C LEU A 63 -20.60 -2.36 -7.37
N MET A 64 -19.79 -1.45 -6.82
CA MET A 64 -20.19 -0.56 -5.73
C MET A 64 -21.31 0.39 -6.17
N ASN A 65 -21.16 1.04 -7.33
CA ASN A 65 -22.15 1.98 -7.85
C ASN A 65 -23.50 1.29 -8.14
N THR A 66 -23.48 0.08 -8.71
CA THR A 66 -24.73 -0.69 -8.94
C THR A 66 -25.42 -1.12 -7.65
N THR A 67 -24.70 -1.18 -6.53
CA THR A 67 -25.26 -1.52 -5.21
C THR A 67 -26.02 -0.34 -4.59
N VAL A 68 -25.52 0.89 -4.77
CA VAL A 68 -26.14 2.13 -4.26
C VAL A 68 -27.54 2.35 -4.83
N THR A 69 -27.72 2.10 -6.13
CA THR A 69 -28.98 2.35 -6.83
C THR A 69 -30.14 1.47 -6.35
N SER A 70 -29.85 0.38 -5.64
CA SER A 70 -30.83 -0.64 -5.24
C SER A 70 -31.37 -0.54 -3.81
N GLY A 71 -30.96 0.43 -2.97
CA GLY A 71 -31.34 0.35 -1.55
C GLY A 71 -31.39 1.59 -0.68
N ASP A 72 -30.65 2.67 -0.94
CA ASP A 72 -30.76 3.88 -0.09
C ASP A 72 -30.02 5.06 -0.74
N SER A 73 -30.74 6.14 -1.05
CA SER A 73 -30.16 7.35 -1.68
C SER A 73 -29.28 8.16 -0.72
N THR A 74 -29.20 7.78 0.55
CA THR A 74 -28.34 8.39 1.58
C THR A 74 -27.01 7.65 1.79
N LEU A 75 -26.76 6.55 1.07
CA LEU A 75 -25.62 5.68 1.30
C LEU A 75 -24.31 6.24 0.70
N ASN A 76 -23.65 7.05 1.53
CA ASN A 76 -22.21 7.34 1.63
C ASN A 76 -21.32 6.99 0.41
N LYS A 77 -20.67 8.01 -0.18
CA LYS A 77 -19.62 7.87 -1.22
C LYS A 77 -18.41 7.00 -0.81
N ASN A 78 -18.36 6.58 0.45
CA ASN A 78 -17.32 5.74 1.05
C ASN A 78 -17.71 4.26 1.18
N LEU A 79 -18.65 3.77 0.38
CA LEU A 79 -19.01 2.34 0.40
C LEU A 79 -17.79 1.47 0.09
N LYS A 80 -17.40 0.64 1.07
CA LYS A 80 -16.29 -0.32 0.95
C LYS A 80 -16.78 -1.73 0.57
N TYR A 81 -18.04 -1.86 0.15
CA TYR A 81 -18.65 -3.13 -0.19
C TYR A 81 -19.53 -3.05 -1.44
N PHE A 82 -19.81 -4.21 -2.03
CA PHE A 82 -20.84 -4.40 -3.06
C PHE A 82 -21.72 -5.60 -2.69
N ILE A 83 -22.92 -5.69 -3.27
CA ILE A 83 -23.86 -6.79 -2.98
C ILE A 83 -23.86 -7.82 -4.12
N VAL A 84 -23.78 -9.10 -3.75
CA VAL A 84 -24.04 -10.23 -4.66
C VAL A 84 -24.94 -11.22 -3.92
N ASN A 85 -26.06 -11.62 -4.55
CA ASN A 85 -27.06 -12.53 -3.97
C ASN A 85 -27.58 -12.06 -2.59
N GLY A 86 -27.84 -10.76 -2.43
CA GLY A 86 -28.32 -10.19 -1.17
C GLY A 86 -27.28 -10.17 -0.04
N LYS A 87 -26.03 -10.58 -0.30
CA LYS A 87 -24.94 -10.56 0.68
C LYS A 87 -23.95 -9.45 0.38
N GLN A 88 -23.57 -8.71 1.42
CA GLN A 88 -22.53 -7.69 1.35
C GLN A 88 -21.15 -8.34 1.28
N ILE A 89 -20.30 -7.79 0.40
CA ILE A 89 -18.94 -8.27 0.16
C ILE A 89 -18.00 -7.09 0.17
N ILE A 90 -17.05 -7.10 1.10
CA ILE A 90 -16.05 -6.04 1.25
C ILE A 90 -15.01 -6.19 0.15
N HIS A 91 -14.53 -5.07 -0.39
CA HIS A 91 -13.36 -5.07 -1.26
C HIS A 91 -12.15 -4.46 -0.57
N ILE A 92 -11.00 -5.11 -0.71
CA ILE A 92 -9.72 -4.65 -0.15
C ILE A 92 -8.66 -4.71 -1.27
N TYR A 93 -7.90 -3.63 -1.43
CA TYR A 93 -6.72 -3.69 -2.30
C TYR A 93 -5.55 -4.37 -1.60
N ASP A 94 -4.74 -5.10 -2.37
CA ASP A 94 -3.59 -5.82 -1.87
C ASP A 94 -2.61 -4.90 -1.08
N PRO A 95 -2.48 -5.06 0.25
CA PRO A 95 -1.70 -4.13 1.08
C PRO A 95 -0.22 -4.00 0.69
N PRO A 96 0.50 -5.08 0.34
CA PRO A 96 1.85 -5.01 -0.25
C PRO A 96 1.95 -4.06 -1.46
N HIS A 97 0.95 -4.07 -2.36
CA HIS A 97 0.92 -3.17 -3.50
C HIS A 97 0.61 -1.72 -3.12
N LEU A 98 -0.25 -1.49 -2.13
CA LEU A 98 -0.51 -0.14 -1.59
C LEU A 98 0.76 0.47 -1.01
N LEU A 99 1.48 -0.28 -0.17
CA LEU A 99 2.75 0.16 0.41
C LEU A 99 3.78 0.52 -0.67
N LYS A 100 3.88 -0.32 -1.70
CA LYS A 100 4.72 -0.05 -2.87
C LYS A 100 4.30 1.25 -3.58
N GLY A 101 3.00 1.49 -3.72
CA GLY A 101 2.45 2.73 -4.28
C GLY A 101 2.85 3.95 -3.48
N ILE A 102 2.65 3.92 -2.15
CA ILE A 102 3.04 4.99 -1.22
C ILE A 102 4.54 5.30 -1.35
N ARG A 103 5.39 4.27 -1.28
CA ARG A 103 6.85 4.46 -1.41
C ARG A 103 7.24 5.01 -2.78
N ASN A 104 6.62 4.54 -3.87
CA ASN A 104 6.90 5.04 -5.22
C ASN A 104 6.46 6.50 -5.41
N ASN A 105 5.39 6.93 -4.74
CA ASN A 105 4.96 8.31 -4.74
C ASN A 105 5.94 9.17 -3.96
N LEU A 106 6.34 8.75 -2.75
CA LEU A 106 7.34 9.46 -1.95
C LEU A 106 8.68 9.62 -2.68
N LEU A 107 9.08 8.61 -3.46
CA LEU A 107 10.27 8.64 -4.31
C LEU A 107 10.25 9.73 -5.40
N LYS A 108 9.05 10.14 -5.84
CA LYS A 108 8.86 11.08 -6.96
C LYS A 108 8.40 12.45 -6.50
N HIS A 109 7.68 12.49 -5.38
CA HIS A 109 6.96 13.63 -4.88
C HIS A 109 7.02 13.63 -3.37
N ASP A 110 7.04 14.83 -2.80
CA ASP A 110 6.88 14.96 -1.36
C ASP A 110 5.43 14.69 -0.97
N ILE A 111 5.25 14.10 0.20
CA ILE A 111 3.93 13.82 0.78
C ILE A 111 3.68 14.88 1.85
N ILE A 112 2.57 15.61 1.72
CA ILE A 112 2.18 16.68 2.63
C ILE A 112 0.84 16.32 3.25
N TRP A 113 0.72 16.45 4.57
CA TRP A 113 -0.52 16.26 5.30
C TRP A 113 -0.63 17.24 6.47
N GLN A 114 -1.85 17.37 6.99
CA GLN A 114 -2.12 18.11 8.23
C GLN A 114 -2.19 17.12 9.38
N GLU A 115 -1.51 17.42 10.46
CA GLU A 115 -1.61 16.71 11.74
C GLU A 115 -1.74 17.78 12.81
N ASP A 116 -2.86 17.76 13.54
CA ASP A 116 -3.32 18.88 14.37
C ASP A 116 -3.35 20.21 13.58
N ASP A 117 -2.69 21.26 14.08
CA ASP A 117 -2.55 22.56 13.43
C ASP A 117 -1.22 22.71 12.65
N GLU A 118 -0.48 21.62 12.45
CA GLU A 118 0.81 21.62 11.77
C GLU A 118 0.75 20.95 10.38
N THR A 119 1.39 21.60 9.41
CA THR A 119 1.62 21.01 8.09
C THR A 119 2.92 20.21 8.10
N LEU A 120 2.81 18.89 8.01
CA LEU A 120 3.96 18.00 7.93
C LEU A 120 4.29 17.65 6.48
N ARG A 121 5.57 17.39 6.23
CA ARG A 121 6.10 17.01 4.92
C ARG A 121 7.09 15.87 5.05
N ALA A 122 6.86 14.81 4.29
CA ALA A 122 7.80 13.72 4.10
C ALA A 122 8.49 13.86 2.75
N ARG A 123 9.82 13.69 2.74
CA ARG A 123 10.66 13.82 1.54
C ARG A 123 11.57 12.63 1.41
N TRP A 124 11.77 12.15 0.18
CA TRP A 124 12.74 11.08 -0.07
C TRP A 124 14.17 11.50 0.26
N ASP A 125 14.50 12.78 0.05
CA ASP A 125 15.82 13.34 0.33
C ASP A 125 16.21 13.25 1.80
N ASP A 126 15.25 13.34 2.73
CA ASP A 126 15.50 13.15 4.15
C ASP A 126 15.93 11.69 4.44
N ILE A 127 15.28 10.71 3.81
CA ILE A 127 15.63 9.28 3.91
C ILE A 127 17.01 9.03 3.30
N HIS A 128 17.26 9.59 2.11
CA HIS A 128 18.54 9.44 1.42
C HIS A 128 19.69 10.07 2.20
N THR A 129 19.49 11.26 2.77
CA THR A 129 20.48 11.95 3.60
C THR A 129 20.78 11.16 4.88
N ALA A 130 19.75 10.66 5.57
CA ALA A 130 19.92 9.81 6.75
C ALA A 130 20.76 8.56 6.42
N TYR A 131 20.49 7.91 5.29
CA TYR A 131 21.27 6.76 4.82
C TYR A 131 22.74 7.13 4.54
N LYS A 132 23.00 8.26 3.89
CA LYS A 132 24.37 8.70 3.58
C LYS A 132 25.17 9.04 4.84
N ILE A 133 24.52 9.67 5.82
CA ILE A 133 25.11 9.91 7.15
C ILE A 133 25.42 8.57 7.84
N ASP A 134 24.46 7.64 7.87
CA ASP A 134 24.64 6.29 8.46
C ASP A 134 25.78 5.51 7.78
N GLN A 135 25.93 5.63 6.45
CA GLN A 135 26.99 4.97 5.69
C GLN A 135 28.40 5.43 6.06
N CYS A 136 28.56 6.64 6.59
CA CYS A 136 29.87 7.14 7.01
C CYS A 136 30.41 6.38 8.24
N SER A 137 29.53 5.79 9.05
CA SER A 137 29.87 4.92 10.18
C SER A 137 30.09 3.48 9.70
N VAL A 138 31.17 3.24 8.93
CA VAL A 138 31.44 1.98 8.22
C VAL A 138 31.31 0.73 9.11
N GLU A 139 31.76 0.80 10.36
CA GLU A 139 31.78 -0.34 11.29
C GLU A 139 30.51 -0.48 12.14
N LEU A 140 29.78 0.61 12.39
CA LEU A 140 28.66 0.66 13.34
C LEU A 140 27.48 1.43 12.74
N ARG A 141 26.89 0.86 11.70
CA ARG A 141 25.67 1.40 11.11
C ARG A 141 24.46 1.21 12.04
N VAL A 142 23.71 2.27 12.24
CA VAL A 142 22.43 2.27 12.97
C VAL A 142 21.30 1.76 12.07
N LEU A 143 21.42 1.89 10.74
CA LEU A 143 20.45 1.39 9.77
C LEU A 143 21.03 0.25 8.88
N PRO A 144 21.47 -0.89 9.45
CA PRO A 144 22.18 -1.95 8.72
C PRO A 144 21.34 -2.63 7.62
N LYS A 145 20.01 -2.55 7.72
CA LYS A 145 19.09 -3.12 6.71
C LYS A 145 18.96 -2.26 5.46
N LEU A 146 19.20 -0.95 5.56
CA LEU A 146 19.14 -0.07 4.40
C LEU A 146 20.37 -0.29 3.52
N THR A 147 20.16 -0.25 2.22
CA THR A 147 21.22 -0.41 1.21
C THR A 147 20.87 0.49 0.04
N GLU A 148 21.76 0.62 -0.94
CA GLU A 148 21.47 1.36 -2.18
C GLU A 148 20.17 0.88 -2.86
N ALA A 149 19.93 -0.43 -2.87
CA ALA A 149 18.68 -1.01 -3.36
C ALA A 149 17.39 -0.51 -2.68
N HIS A 150 17.48 0.13 -1.51
CA HIS A 150 16.38 0.73 -0.76
C HIS A 150 16.17 2.20 -1.11
N VAL A 151 17.26 2.96 -1.21
CA VAL A 151 17.21 4.43 -1.17
C VAL A 151 17.70 5.11 -2.45
N ASP A 152 18.63 4.50 -3.18
CA ASP A 152 19.22 5.09 -4.38
C ASP A 152 18.29 4.84 -5.57
N PRO A 153 17.73 5.89 -6.21
CA PRO A 153 16.84 5.76 -7.35
C PRO A 153 17.42 4.95 -8.53
N GLN A 154 18.75 4.94 -8.72
CA GLN A 154 19.42 4.20 -9.80
C GLN A 154 19.47 2.69 -9.53
N HIS A 155 19.65 2.30 -8.27
CA HIS A 155 19.79 0.90 -7.84
C HIS A 155 18.50 0.34 -7.24
N LEU A 156 17.42 1.13 -7.23
CA LEU A 156 16.24 0.85 -6.45
C LEU A 156 15.47 -0.39 -6.92
N LYS A 157 15.25 -1.34 -6.01
CA LYS A 157 14.41 -2.52 -6.28
C LYS A 157 12.93 -2.18 -6.17
N LYS A 158 12.40 -1.42 -7.14
CA LYS A 158 11.04 -0.85 -7.16
C LYS A 158 9.91 -1.87 -6.98
N MET A 159 10.12 -3.14 -7.29
CA MET A 159 9.11 -4.19 -7.14
C MET A 159 9.24 -4.99 -5.84
N LYS A 160 10.34 -4.84 -5.09
CA LYS A 160 10.58 -5.61 -3.86
C LYS A 160 9.88 -4.93 -2.67
N VAL A 161 8.77 -5.51 -2.24
CA VAL A 161 7.93 -4.97 -1.13
C VAL A 161 8.74 -4.80 0.15
N SER A 162 9.63 -5.74 0.46
CA SER A 162 10.44 -5.68 1.69
C SER A 162 11.32 -4.43 1.75
N CYS A 163 11.81 -3.94 0.60
CA CYS A 163 12.60 -2.71 0.58
C CYS A 163 11.72 -1.50 0.92
N GLY A 164 10.50 -1.46 0.39
CA GLY A 164 9.54 -0.40 0.75
C GLY A 164 9.14 -0.43 2.23
N SER A 165 8.89 -1.60 2.80
CA SER A 165 8.51 -1.73 4.22
C SER A 165 9.67 -1.38 5.15
N GLN A 166 10.91 -1.74 4.80
CA GLN A 166 12.07 -1.43 5.63
C GLN A 166 12.40 0.07 5.65
N VAL A 167 12.24 0.75 4.51
CA VAL A 167 12.40 2.21 4.42
C VAL A 167 11.40 2.95 5.32
N LEU A 168 10.15 2.49 5.38
CA LEU A 168 9.08 3.12 6.17
C LEU A 168 8.90 2.48 7.56
N SER A 169 9.99 1.95 8.13
CA SER A 169 9.98 1.27 9.43
C SER A 169 10.28 2.21 10.59
N HIS A 170 9.85 1.81 11.78
CA HIS A 170 10.08 2.51 13.04
C HIS A 170 11.56 2.79 13.27
N SER A 171 12.43 1.82 12.96
CA SER A 171 13.88 2.00 13.12
C SER A 171 14.43 3.16 12.27
N VAL A 172 14.04 3.25 11.01
CA VAL A 172 14.47 4.34 10.10
C VAL A 172 13.92 5.67 10.58
N ALA A 173 12.64 5.72 10.92
CA ALA A 173 11.98 6.91 11.45
C ALA A 173 12.63 7.44 12.73
N SER A 174 12.96 6.56 13.69
CA SER A 174 13.60 6.95 14.94
C SER A 174 14.99 7.53 14.71
N VAL A 175 15.76 6.98 13.77
CA VAL A 175 17.08 7.52 13.40
C VAL A 175 16.95 8.89 12.73
N ILE A 176 16.01 9.04 11.78
CA ILE A 176 15.75 10.35 11.15
C ILE A 176 15.35 11.39 12.20
N SER A 177 14.46 11.04 13.13
CA SER A 177 14.03 11.93 14.21
C SER A 177 15.19 12.33 15.11
N LEU A 178 16.04 11.39 15.50
CA LEU A 178 17.22 11.64 16.32
C LEU A 178 18.22 12.56 15.61
N MET A 179 18.54 12.29 14.34
CA MET A 179 19.46 13.10 13.55
C MET A 179 18.93 14.53 13.35
N ALA A 180 17.64 14.68 13.05
CA ALA A 180 17.01 15.99 12.87
C ALA A 180 16.98 16.82 14.16
N LYS A 181 16.72 16.17 15.32
CA LYS A 181 16.68 16.85 16.63
C LYS A 181 18.07 17.18 17.18
N SER A 182 19.04 16.30 16.97
CA SER A 182 20.42 16.50 17.43
C SER A 182 21.18 17.52 16.58
N GLY A 183 20.74 17.78 15.35
CA GLY A 183 21.47 18.63 14.42
C GLY A 183 22.85 18.07 14.06
N THR A 184 23.02 16.74 14.09
CA THR A 184 24.31 16.12 13.82
C THR A 184 24.75 16.34 12.37
N THR A 185 25.94 16.91 12.19
CA THR A 185 26.56 17.12 10.87
C THR A 185 27.70 16.13 10.67
N VAL A 186 27.63 15.35 9.59
CA VAL A 186 28.67 14.37 9.22
C VAL A 186 29.08 14.63 7.78
N ASN A 187 30.37 14.92 7.53
CA ASN A 187 30.90 15.23 6.20
C ASN A 187 30.11 16.32 5.46
N GLY A 188 29.65 17.35 6.19
CA GLY A 188 28.84 18.45 5.66
C GLY A 188 27.37 18.09 5.38
N MET A 189 26.95 16.85 5.60
CA MET A 189 25.55 16.43 5.52
C MET A 189 24.88 16.57 6.88
N GLN A 190 23.68 17.15 6.89
CA GLN A 190 22.88 17.35 8.11
C GLN A 190 21.40 17.24 7.75
N LEU A 191 20.61 16.57 8.59
CA LEU A 191 19.16 16.58 8.47
C LEU A 191 18.59 17.88 9.03
N GLN A 192 17.68 18.47 8.27
CA GLN A 192 16.95 19.67 8.72
C GLN A 192 15.90 19.30 9.78
N PRO A 193 15.54 20.21 10.70
CA PRO A 193 14.47 19.96 11.67
C PRO A 193 13.14 19.55 11.03
N SER A 194 12.87 20.02 9.79
CA SER A 194 11.68 19.63 9.01
C SER A 194 11.61 18.14 8.66
N ALA A 195 12.73 17.41 8.73
CA ALA A 195 12.76 15.95 8.53
C ALA A 195 11.98 15.17 9.62
N ILE A 196 11.55 15.84 10.70
CA ILE A 196 10.59 15.26 11.66
C ILE A 196 9.31 14.83 10.95
N GLY A 197 8.86 15.56 9.93
CA GLY A 197 7.73 15.13 9.09
C GLY A 197 7.99 13.76 8.46
N THR A 198 9.15 13.59 7.81
CA THR A 198 9.57 12.29 7.26
C THR A 198 9.63 11.18 8.32
N ALA A 199 10.09 11.47 9.54
CA ALA A 199 10.10 10.51 10.64
C ALA A 199 8.69 10.13 11.15
N SER A 200 7.74 11.05 11.10
CA SER A 200 6.33 10.76 11.43
C SER A 200 5.66 9.89 10.37
N PHE A 201 6.13 9.94 9.11
CA PHE A 201 5.61 9.14 7.99
C PHE A 201 6.12 7.68 7.97
N LYS A 202 5.77 6.91 9.00
CA LYS A 202 6.11 5.47 9.14
C LYS A 202 4.87 4.58 9.16
N PHE A 203 5.02 3.33 8.73
CA PHE A 203 3.90 2.36 8.67
C PHE A 203 4.13 1.08 9.49
N PHE A 204 5.38 0.78 9.85
CA PHE A 204 5.78 -0.42 10.57
C PHE A 204 6.73 -0.09 11.71
#